data_AF-A0A0S3RIZ7-F1
#
_entry.id   AF-A0A0S3RIZ7-F1
#
_cell.length_a   1.000
_cell.length_b   1.000
_cell.length_c   1.000
_cell.angle_alpha   90.00
_cell.angle_beta   90.00
_cell.angle_gamma   90.00
#
_symmetry.space_group_name_H-M   'P 1'
#
loop_
_entity.id
_entity.type
_entity.pdbx_description
1 polymer ?
#
loop_
_entity_poly.entity_id
_entity_poly.type
_entity_poly.pdbx_seq_one_letter_code
_entity_poly.pdbx_strand_id
1 'polypeptide(L)'
;MLTELVDPVGRVRVTEDEFVVACTGLRLICFNAWNPEVLLRDEMSASGFVVSSMDVSSEAFVVVERGGVGTVWRVGTMELMSRFVLRSSWVRGLWGCMNLGYVVTYSPNPTPFLRVWNIEQEEGRLCVRVFLRAGEVNSMVGDDRHVAISSNNINLLDFGVQNP
;
A
#
# COMPACT_ATOMS: atom_id res chain seq x y z
N MET A 1 18.11 4.26 -22.02
CA MET A 1 17.08 3.33 -22.53
C MET A 1 16.28 2.88 -21.32
N LEU A 2 14.99 3.19 -21.26
CA LEU A 2 14.06 2.75 -20.20
C LEU A 2 13.70 1.26 -20.40
N THR A 3 14.71 0.41 -20.49
CA THR A 3 14.54 -1.03 -20.66
C THR A 3 14.49 -1.66 -19.26
N GLU A 4 13.30 -2.16 -18.92
CA GLU A 4 12.95 -2.94 -17.73
C GLU A 4 12.92 -2.18 -16.39
N LEU A 5 11.97 -1.26 -16.25
CA LEU A 5 11.42 -0.96 -14.93
C LEU A 5 10.56 -2.14 -14.49
N VAL A 6 11.17 -3.10 -13.80
CA VAL A 6 10.46 -4.22 -13.14
C VAL A 6 9.63 -3.70 -11.95
N ASP A 7 10.03 -2.55 -11.38
CA ASP A 7 9.35 -1.87 -10.27
C ASP A 7 8.74 -0.53 -10.75
N PRO A 8 7.55 -0.12 -10.27
CA PRO A 8 7.01 1.21 -10.54
C PRO A 8 7.96 2.33 -10.07
N VAL A 9 8.19 3.36 -10.91
CA VAL A 9 9.09 4.49 -10.60
C VAL A 9 8.51 5.43 -9.55
N GLY A 10 7.20 5.61 -9.63
CA GLY A 10 6.43 6.46 -8.73
C GLY A 10 4.95 6.12 -8.77
N ARG A 11 4.24 6.55 -7.74
CA ARG A 11 2.79 6.42 -7.59
C ARG A 11 2.25 7.68 -6.95
N VAL A 12 1.09 8.11 -7.40
CA VAL A 12 0.36 9.27 -6.86
C VAL A 12 -1.06 8.82 -6.57
N ARG A 13 -1.56 9.20 -5.40
CA ARG A 13 -2.93 8.98 -4.98
C ARG A 13 -3.50 10.27 -4.41
N VAL A 14 -4.80 10.45 -4.57
CA VAL A 14 -5.54 11.60 -4.05
C VAL A 14 -6.65 11.05 -3.15
N THR A 15 -6.74 11.57 -1.92
CA THR A 15 -7.81 11.22 -0.99
C THR A 15 -9.09 11.99 -1.33
N GLU A 16 -10.22 11.62 -0.72
CA GLU A 16 -11.50 12.34 -0.90
C GLU A 16 -11.42 13.79 -0.40
N ASP A 17 -10.62 14.04 0.65
CA ASP A 17 -10.36 15.37 1.21
C ASP A 17 -9.26 16.15 0.44
N GLU A 18 -8.99 15.78 -0.81
CA GLU A 18 -8.07 16.46 -1.74
C GLU A 18 -6.62 16.52 -1.22
N PHE A 19 -6.18 15.54 -0.44
CA PHE A 19 -4.76 15.37 -0.12
C PHE A 19 -4.08 14.49 -1.17
N VAL A 20 -2.94 14.95 -1.66
CA VAL A 20 -2.10 14.23 -2.62
C VAL A 20 -0.98 13.53 -1.87
N VAL A 21 -0.88 12.22 -2.02
CA VAL A 21 0.24 11.41 -1.53
C VAL A 21 1.00 10.86 -2.74
N ALA A 22 2.27 11.24 -2.85
CA ALA A 22 3.16 10.84 -3.94
C ALA A 22 4.37 10.09 -3.37
N CYS A 23 4.69 8.96 -3.96
CA CYS A 23 5.79 8.11 -3.52
C CYS A 23 6.64 7.69 -4.71
N THR A 24 7.94 7.83 -4.57
CA THR A 24 8.96 7.24 -5.46
C THR A 24 9.78 6.23 -4.67
N GLY A 25 10.72 5.55 -5.33
CA GLY A 25 11.62 4.63 -4.62
C GLY A 25 12.45 5.26 -3.50
N LEU A 26 12.59 6.59 -3.42
CA LEU A 26 13.42 7.27 -2.41
C LEU A 26 12.68 8.36 -1.62
N ARG A 27 11.59 8.91 -2.14
CA ARG A 27 10.94 10.10 -1.59
C ARG A 27 9.43 9.92 -1.45
N LEU A 28 8.88 10.37 -0.33
CA LEU A 28 7.45 10.42 -0.05
C LEU A 28 7.06 11.87 0.19
N ILE A 29 6.04 12.34 -0.53
CA ILE A 29 5.53 13.70 -0.45
C ILE A 29 4.03 13.64 -0.15
N CYS A 30 3.56 14.50 0.74
CA CYS A 30 2.14 14.69 1.05
C CYS A 30 1.82 16.18 1.12
N PHE A 31 0.74 16.62 0.47
CA PHE A 31 0.25 18.00 0.51
C PHE A 31 -1.25 18.06 0.24
N ASN A 32 -1.88 19.18 0.57
CA ASN A 32 -3.27 19.44 0.18
C ASN A 32 -3.31 20.07 -1.23
N ALA A 33 -4.14 19.54 -2.14
CA ALA A 33 -4.21 19.98 -3.53
C ALA A 33 -4.64 21.46 -3.69
N TRP A 34 -5.38 22.00 -2.72
CA TRP A 34 -5.76 23.42 -2.69
C TRP A 34 -4.60 24.34 -2.31
N ASN A 35 -3.55 23.80 -1.69
CA ASN A 35 -2.37 24.56 -1.27
C ASN A 35 -1.08 23.73 -1.48
N PRO A 36 -0.72 23.44 -2.75
CA PRO A 36 0.35 22.49 -3.08
C PRO A 36 1.76 22.97 -2.68
N GLU A 37 1.91 24.27 -2.43
CA GLU A 37 3.16 24.87 -1.96
C GLU A 37 3.48 24.50 -0.49
N VAL A 38 2.47 24.07 0.28
CA VAL A 38 2.63 23.69 1.68
C VAL A 38 2.65 22.17 1.79
N LEU A 39 3.86 21.62 1.90
CA LEU A 39 4.07 20.19 2.11
C LEU A 39 3.75 19.82 3.58
N LEU A 40 2.82 18.89 3.75
CA LEU A 40 2.56 18.24 5.03
C LEU A 40 3.66 17.22 5.35
N ARG A 41 4.21 16.59 4.31
CA ARG A 41 5.37 15.72 4.41
C ARG A 41 6.25 15.81 3.19
N ASP A 42 7.54 15.73 3.44
CA ASP A 42 8.59 15.57 2.45
C ASP A 42 9.72 14.75 3.07
N GLU A 43 9.68 13.44 2.86
CA GLU A 43 10.56 12.48 3.52
C GLU A 43 11.41 11.73 2.51
N MET A 44 12.70 11.58 2.81
CA MET A 44 13.59 10.67 2.09
C MET A 44 13.81 9.40 2.91
N SER A 45 13.62 8.23 2.29
CA SER A 45 13.94 6.95 2.94
C SER A 45 15.37 6.51 2.62
N ALA A 46 16.14 6.22 3.65
CA ALA A 46 17.49 5.67 3.52
C ALA A 46 17.48 4.26 2.92
N SER A 47 16.45 3.46 3.20
CA SER A 47 16.30 2.11 2.64
C SER A 47 15.51 2.11 1.32
N GLY A 48 14.77 3.19 1.07
CA GLY A 48 13.88 3.35 -0.06
C GLY A 48 12.47 2.80 0.22
N PHE A 49 11.52 3.23 -0.60
CA PHE A 49 10.12 2.77 -0.53
C PHE A 49 9.82 1.71 -1.58
N VAL A 50 8.83 0.86 -1.28
CA VAL A 50 8.18 -0.01 -2.24
C VAL A 50 7.00 0.75 -2.84
N VAL A 51 7.18 1.32 -4.03
CA VAL A 51 6.20 2.21 -4.68
C VAL A 51 4.84 1.53 -4.89
N SER A 52 4.83 0.24 -5.29
CA SER A 52 3.63 -0.57 -5.49
C SER A 52 2.84 -0.87 -4.20
N SER A 53 3.41 -0.59 -3.03
CA SER A 53 2.73 -0.72 -1.74
C SER A 53 1.96 0.53 -1.31
N MET A 54 2.29 1.69 -1.89
CA MET A 54 1.69 2.95 -1.46
C MET A 54 0.23 3.02 -1.89
N ASP A 55 -0.66 3.32 -0.96
CA ASP A 55 -2.08 3.52 -1.26
C ASP A 55 -2.72 4.43 -0.22
N VAL A 56 -3.93 4.89 -0.52
CA VAL A 56 -4.70 5.79 0.36
C VAL A 56 -6.10 5.24 0.60
N SER A 57 -6.65 5.56 1.76
CA SER A 57 -8.09 5.57 2.03
C SER A 57 -8.60 7.02 2.06
N SER A 58 -9.83 7.25 2.53
CA SER A 58 -10.37 8.59 2.74
C SER A 58 -9.53 9.41 3.72
N GLU A 59 -9.07 8.82 4.83
CA GLU A 59 -8.41 9.54 5.93
C GLU A 59 -6.91 9.21 6.12
N ALA A 60 -6.41 8.12 5.53
CA ALA A 60 -5.08 7.60 5.80
C ALA A 60 -4.34 7.17 4.53
N PHE A 61 -3.03 7.00 4.65
CA PHE A 61 -2.22 6.38 3.62
C PHE A 61 -1.27 5.35 4.22
N VAL A 62 -0.95 4.33 3.43
CA VAL A 62 0.03 3.30 3.75
C VAL A 62 1.24 3.42 2.83
N VAL A 63 2.43 3.10 3.36
CA VAL A 63 3.62 2.85 2.56
C VAL A 63 4.51 1.84 3.26
N VAL A 64 5.19 0.99 2.48
CA VAL A 64 6.17 0.03 2.96
C VAL A 64 7.57 0.44 2.53
N GLU A 65 8.49 0.49 3.46
CA GLU A 65 9.92 0.64 3.20
C GLU A 65 10.56 -0.68 2.74
N ARG A 66 11.64 -0.61 1.97
CA ARG A 66 12.38 -1.79 1.50
C ARG A 66 13.01 -2.58 2.66
N GLY A 67 13.18 -1.96 3.82
CA GLY A 67 13.52 -2.63 5.08
C GLY A 67 12.43 -3.56 5.64
N GLY A 68 11.22 -3.55 5.07
CA GLY A 68 10.09 -4.38 5.50
C GLY A 68 9.21 -3.73 6.56
N VAL A 69 9.38 -2.43 6.82
CA VAL A 69 8.51 -1.69 7.75
C VAL A 69 7.37 -1.06 6.97
N GLY A 70 6.15 -1.51 7.24
CA GLY A 70 4.92 -0.87 6.79
C GLY A 70 4.44 0.15 7.81
N THR A 71 4.07 1.34 7.33
CA THR A 71 3.53 2.42 8.18
C THR A 71 2.24 2.94 7.59
N VAL A 72 1.30 3.27 8.47
CA VAL A 72 0.02 3.88 8.13
C VAL A 72 -0.08 5.22 8.84
N TRP A 73 -0.40 6.27 8.09
CA TRP A 73 -0.39 7.65 8.57
C TRP A 73 -1.72 8.30 8.29
N ARG A 74 -2.21 9.11 9.23
CA ARG A 74 -3.33 10.02 9.00
C ARG A 74 -2.88 11.13 8.05
N VAL A 75 -3.58 11.33 6.94
CA VAL A 75 -3.08 12.20 5.85
C VAL A 75 -3.06 13.68 6.25
N GLY A 76 -4.12 14.14 6.93
CA GLY A 76 -4.26 15.56 7.29
C GLY A 76 -3.38 16.03 8.45
N THR A 77 -3.01 15.13 9.37
CA THR A 77 -2.20 15.48 10.57
C THR A 77 -0.80 14.90 10.55
N MET A 78 -0.51 13.98 9.62
CA MET A 78 0.73 13.22 9.56
C MET A 78 1.04 12.46 10.85
N GLU A 79 0.00 12.06 11.58
CA GLU A 79 0.11 11.20 12.76
C GLU A 79 0.29 9.73 12.33
N LEU A 80 1.27 9.05 12.93
CA LEU A 80 1.46 7.61 12.71
C LEU A 80 0.32 6.86 13.42
N MET A 81 -0.54 6.20 12.64
CA MET A 81 -1.67 5.44 13.17
C MET A 81 -1.29 3.99 13.49
N SER A 82 -0.51 3.36 12.62
CA SER A 82 -0.15 1.95 12.77
C SER A 82 1.18 1.61 12.09
N ARG A 83 1.86 0.59 12.61
CA ARG A 83 3.09 0.03 12.05
C ARG A 83 3.02 -1.48 12.04
N PHE A 84 3.47 -2.10 10.95
CA PHE A 84 3.57 -3.55 10.82
C PHE A 84 4.90 -3.95 10.17
N VAL A 85 5.33 -5.20 10.38
CA VAL A 85 6.62 -5.70 9.91
C VAL A 85 6.42 -6.87 8.96
N LEU A 86 6.91 -6.71 7.74
CA LEU A 86 7.00 -7.77 6.74
C LEU A 86 8.34 -8.48 6.84
N ARG A 87 8.35 -9.78 6.53
CA ARG A 87 9.62 -10.49 6.30
C ARG A 87 10.29 -9.92 5.06
N SER A 88 11.62 -9.77 5.08
CA SER A 88 12.38 -9.23 3.95
C SER A 88 12.12 -9.98 2.63
N SER A 89 11.88 -11.29 2.69
CA SER A 89 11.55 -12.10 1.51
C SER A 89 10.20 -11.78 0.88
N TRP A 90 9.29 -11.11 1.60
CA TRP A 90 7.97 -10.71 1.10
C TRP A 90 7.97 -9.34 0.43
N VAL A 91 9.00 -8.52 0.70
CA VAL A 91 9.10 -7.14 0.20
C VAL A 91 9.36 -7.11 -1.31
N ARG A 92 10.06 -8.12 -1.85
CA ARG A 92 10.40 -8.20 -3.27
C ARG A 92 9.14 -8.44 -4.12
N GLY A 93 8.81 -7.50 -4.99
CA GLY A 93 7.59 -7.55 -5.81
C GLY A 93 6.30 -7.39 -4.99
N LEU A 94 6.38 -6.74 -3.83
CA LEU A 94 5.25 -6.50 -2.95
C LEU A 94 4.28 -5.50 -3.57
N TRP A 95 3.01 -5.87 -3.61
CA TRP A 95 1.89 -4.99 -3.90
C TRP A 95 1.10 -4.74 -2.62
N GLY A 96 0.53 -3.54 -2.50
CA GLY A 96 -0.26 -3.15 -1.36
C GLY A 96 -1.42 -2.25 -1.74
N CYS A 97 -2.51 -2.37 -0.98
CA CYS A 97 -3.63 -1.44 -1.00
C CYS A 97 -4.26 -1.32 0.39
N MET A 98 -5.05 -0.27 0.60
CA MET A 98 -5.90 -0.15 1.77
C MET A 98 -7.29 -0.75 1.49
N ASN A 99 -7.92 -1.27 2.53
CA ASN A 99 -9.30 -1.76 2.52
C ASN A 99 -9.87 -1.56 3.93
N LEU A 100 -10.60 -0.44 4.15
CA LEU A 100 -11.04 0.02 5.47
C LEU A 100 -9.89 0.04 6.51
N GLY A 101 -10.12 -0.53 7.70
CA GLY A 101 -9.16 -0.69 8.80
C GLY A 101 -8.12 -1.79 8.56
N TYR A 102 -7.89 -2.15 7.30
CA TYR A 102 -6.91 -3.16 6.92
C TYR A 102 -5.96 -2.65 5.83
N VAL A 103 -4.72 -3.15 5.90
CA VAL A 103 -3.79 -3.14 4.77
C VAL A 103 -3.76 -4.53 4.18
N VAL A 104 -3.91 -4.62 2.86
CA VAL A 104 -3.80 -5.87 2.13
C VAL A 104 -2.53 -5.86 1.33
N THR A 105 -1.70 -6.89 1.49
CA THR A 105 -0.42 -7.01 0.78
C THR A 105 -0.34 -8.32 0.02
N TYR A 106 0.23 -8.29 -1.17
CA TYR A 106 0.46 -9.45 -2.01
C TYR A 106 1.93 -9.52 -2.42
N SER A 107 2.54 -10.69 -2.31
CA SER A 107 3.91 -10.92 -2.79
C SER A 107 3.95 -12.22 -3.60
N PRO A 108 4.37 -12.21 -4.88
CA PRO A 108 4.40 -13.43 -5.70
C PRO A 108 5.50 -14.40 -5.27
N ASN A 109 6.57 -13.88 -4.65
CA ASN A 109 7.73 -14.65 -4.20
C ASN A 109 7.92 -14.54 -2.67
N PRO A 110 8.55 -15.53 -2.01
CA PRO A 110 8.92 -16.85 -2.55
C PRO A 110 7.70 -17.79 -2.73
N THR A 111 6.56 -17.44 -2.15
CA THR A 111 5.30 -18.17 -2.31
C THR A 111 4.17 -17.15 -2.40
N PRO A 112 3.23 -17.29 -3.35
CA PRO A 112 2.27 -16.25 -3.65
C PRO A 112 1.16 -16.24 -2.59
N PHE A 113 1.28 -15.26 -1.69
CA PHE A 113 0.32 -15.06 -0.60
C PHE A 113 -0.20 -13.64 -0.62
N LEU A 114 -1.51 -13.54 -0.48
CA LEU A 114 -2.17 -12.34 0.01
C LEU A 114 -2.19 -12.38 1.54
N ARG A 115 -1.94 -11.23 2.16
CA ARG A 115 -1.87 -11.06 3.61
C ARG A 115 -2.71 -9.86 4.00
N VAL A 116 -3.52 -10.03 5.03
CA VAL A 116 -4.39 -8.97 5.57
C VAL A 116 -3.87 -8.58 6.94
N TRP A 117 -3.57 -7.29 7.11
CA TRP A 117 -3.07 -6.71 8.34
C TRP A 117 -4.16 -5.84 8.95
N ASN A 118 -4.60 -6.12 10.18
CA ASN A 118 -5.41 -5.17 10.95
C ASN A 118 -4.50 -4.02 11.40
N ILE A 119 -4.91 -2.79 11.09
CA ILE A 119 -4.17 -1.55 11.35
C ILE A 119 -4.94 -0.60 12.29
N GLU A 120 -5.96 -1.09 12.98
CA GLU A 120 -6.75 -0.32 13.94
C GLU A 120 -6.03 -0.09 15.27
N GLN A 121 -4.86 -0.70 15.44
CA GLN A 121 -3.97 -0.57 16.60
C GLN A 121 -2.62 -0.04 16.15
N GLU A 122 -1.89 0.61 17.06
CA GLU A 122 -0.53 1.12 16.78
C GLU A 122 0.40 0.02 16.26
N GLU A 123 0.29 -1.19 16.81
CA GLU A 123 0.96 -2.38 16.31
C GLU A 123 0.02 -3.18 15.41
N GLY A 124 0.25 -3.08 14.10
CA GLY A 124 -0.53 -3.78 13.09
C GLY A 124 -0.33 -5.30 13.15
N ARG A 125 -1.42 -6.07 13.08
CA ARG A 125 -1.40 -7.52 13.26
C ARG A 125 -1.77 -8.26 11.99
N LEU A 126 -1.00 -9.28 11.64
CA LEU A 126 -1.33 -10.18 10.54
C LEU A 126 -2.53 -11.07 10.93
N CYS A 127 -3.68 -10.85 10.29
CA CYS A 127 -4.91 -11.58 10.59
C CYS A 127 -5.11 -12.79 9.67
N VAL A 128 -4.87 -12.61 8.37
CA VAL A 128 -5.18 -13.62 7.35
C VAL A 128 -4.02 -13.81 6.39
N ARG A 129 -3.82 -15.06 5.96
CA ARG A 129 -2.96 -15.42 4.82
C ARG A 129 -3.75 -16.29 3.85
N VAL A 130 -3.88 -15.84 2.61
CA VAL A 130 -4.55 -16.57 1.53
C VAL A 130 -3.53 -16.91 0.45
N PHE A 131 -3.44 -18.19 0.09
CA PHE A 131 -2.67 -18.59 -1.08
C PHE A 131 -3.42 -18.14 -2.34
N LEU A 132 -2.80 -17.29 -3.15
CA LEU A 132 -3.43 -16.71 -4.33
C LEU A 132 -2.41 -16.67 -5.46
N ARG A 133 -2.62 -17.40 -6.56
CA ARG A 133 -1.75 -17.30 -7.74
C ARG A 133 -2.30 -16.26 -8.71
N ALA A 134 -2.01 -14.98 -8.45
CA ALA A 134 -2.45 -13.91 -9.34
C ALA A 134 -1.65 -13.83 -10.65
N GLY A 135 -0.46 -14.45 -10.73
CA GLY A 135 0.46 -14.28 -11.86
C GLY A 135 1.36 -13.06 -11.70
N GLU A 136 1.83 -12.51 -12.82
CA GLU A 136 2.59 -11.26 -12.86
C GLU A 136 1.63 -10.09 -12.63
N VAL A 137 1.69 -9.50 -11.43
CA VAL A 137 0.75 -8.46 -11.02
C VAL A 137 1.22 -7.10 -11.55
N ASN A 138 0.28 -6.38 -12.17
CA ASN A 138 0.48 -5.06 -12.73
C ASN A 138 -0.16 -3.96 -11.88
N SER A 139 -1.22 -4.29 -11.12
CA SER A 139 -1.90 -3.34 -10.25
C SER A 139 -2.67 -4.07 -9.14
N MET A 140 -2.81 -3.39 -8.00
CA MET A 140 -3.60 -3.81 -6.86
C MET A 140 -4.29 -2.59 -6.26
N VAL A 141 -5.61 -2.66 -6.16
CA VAL A 141 -6.46 -1.58 -5.63
C VAL A 141 -7.53 -2.16 -4.72
N GLY A 142 -7.86 -1.43 -3.66
CA GLY A 142 -8.94 -1.76 -2.74
C GLY A 142 -9.94 -0.62 -2.66
N ASP A 143 -11.19 -0.97 -2.39
CA ASP A 143 -12.19 -0.05 -1.83
C ASP A 143 -12.57 -0.57 -0.44
N ASP A 144 -13.75 -0.22 0.08
CA ASP A 144 -14.18 -0.67 1.41
C ASP A 144 -14.56 -2.15 1.48
N ARG A 145 -14.90 -2.76 0.36
CA ARG A 145 -15.44 -4.13 0.29
C ARG A 145 -14.62 -5.07 -0.58
N HIS A 146 -13.93 -4.57 -1.59
CA HIS A 146 -13.28 -5.38 -2.59
C HIS A 146 -11.81 -5.05 -2.70
N VAL A 147 -11.04 -6.07 -3.06
CA VAL A 147 -9.68 -5.92 -3.54
C VAL A 147 -9.59 -6.51 -4.93
N ALA A 148 -9.16 -5.70 -5.89
CA ALA A 148 -8.91 -6.11 -7.26
C ALA A 148 -7.40 -6.22 -7.50
N ILE A 149 -6.97 -7.37 -8.01
CA ILE A 149 -5.59 -7.63 -8.42
C ILE A 149 -5.58 -7.89 -9.91
N SER A 150 -4.89 -7.03 -10.65
CA SER A 150 -4.76 -7.11 -12.11
C SER A 150 -3.44 -7.77 -12.49
N SER A 151 -3.53 -8.72 -13.41
CA SER A 151 -2.44 -9.43 -14.08
C SER A 151 -2.85 -9.70 -15.52
N ASN A 152 -2.58 -10.90 -16.06
CA ASN A 152 -3.22 -11.38 -17.29
C ASN A 152 -4.74 -11.59 -17.13
N ASN A 153 -5.25 -11.61 -15.89
CA ASN A 153 -6.66 -11.63 -15.53
C ASN A 153 -6.92 -10.63 -14.39
N ILE A 154 -8.19 -10.39 -14.05
CA ILE A 154 -8.56 -9.63 -12.85
C ILE A 154 -9.08 -10.62 -11.81
N ASN A 155 -8.41 -10.67 -10.66
CA ASN A 155 -8.91 -11.38 -9.48
C ASN A 155 -9.63 -10.35 -8.59
N LEU A 156 -10.93 -10.54 -8.38
CA LEU A 156 -11.74 -9.71 -7.48
C LEU A 156 -12.04 -10.50 -6.21
N LEU A 157 -11.62 -9.96 -5.07
CA LEU A 157 -11.82 -10.55 -3.75
C LEU A 157 -12.88 -9.73 -3.02
N ASP A 158 -13.93 -10.39 -2.53
CA ASP A 158 -14.99 -9.77 -1.74
C ASP A 158 -14.73 -9.99 -0.24
N PHE A 159 -14.57 -8.90 0.49
CA PHE A 159 -14.39 -8.83 1.95
C PHE A 159 -15.72 -8.52 2.66
N GLY A 160 -16.84 -8.46 1.94
CA GLY A 160 -18.17 -8.32 2.51
C GLY A 160 -18.54 -9.52 3.40
N VAL A 161 -19.29 -9.23 4.46
CA VAL A 161 -19.87 -10.28 5.32
C VAL A 161 -20.89 -11.06 4.50
N GLN A 162 -20.62 -12.34 4.25
CA GLN A 162 -21.65 -13.26 3.77
C GLN A 162 -22.53 -13.63 4.97
N ASN A 163 -23.74 -13.09 5.01
CA ASN A 163 -24.75 -13.62 5.92
C ASN A 163 -25.02 -15.09 5.51
N PRO A 164 -24.88 -16.05 6.44
CA PRO A 164 -25.13 -17.46 6.16
C PRO A 164 -26.60 -17.75 5.86
#